data_AF-A0A2N4YNM3-F1
#
_entry.id   AF-A0A2N4YNM3-F1
#
_cell.length_a   1.000
_cell.length_b   1.000
_cell.length_c   1.000
_cell.angle_alpha   90.00
_cell.angle_beta   90.00
_cell.angle_gamma   90.00
#
_symmetry.space_group_name_H-M   'P 1'
#
loop_
_entity.id
_entity.type
_entity.pdbx_description
1 polymer ?
#
loop_
_entity_poly.entity_id
_entity_poly.type
_entity_poly.pdbx_seq_one_letter_code
_entity_poly.pdbx_strand_id
1 'polypeptide(L)'
;DGSVDYADGSKTENTRVSYPLSHIDNIVKPVSRAGHPSKVIFLAADAFGVLPPVSRLTTEQMQYHFLSGFTSKLAGTERGITQPTPTFSACYGAAFLLLHPTQYASVLAAKMAESGAEAWLVNTGWNGEGKRLSLRDTRSIISAILNGTTGPLRDEAIPV
;
A
#
# COMPACT_ATOMS: atom_id res chain seq x y z
N ASP A 1 -9.51 -14.13 33.68
CA ASP A 1 -9.52 -15.39 32.91
C ASP A 1 -8.36 -15.50 31.93
N GLY A 2 -7.58 -14.43 31.69
CA GLY A 2 -6.47 -14.45 30.74
C GLY A 2 -6.91 -14.19 29.29
N SER A 3 -8.18 -13.82 29.08
CA SER A 3 -8.68 -13.36 27.79
C SER A 3 -7.99 -12.07 27.37
N VAL A 4 -7.76 -11.93 26.07
CA VAL A 4 -7.15 -10.73 25.47
C VAL A 4 -8.25 -9.92 24.83
N ASP A 5 -8.36 -8.65 25.22
CA ASP A 5 -9.23 -7.69 24.56
C ASP A 5 -8.48 -7.01 23.42
N TYR A 6 -8.77 -7.43 22.18
CA TYR A 6 -8.17 -6.83 20.97
C TYR A 6 -8.76 -5.47 20.61
N ALA A 7 -9.84 -5.03 21.26
CA ALA A 7 -10.46 -3.72 21.07
C ALA A 7 -9.92 -2.67 22.06
N ASP A 8 -9.15 -3.07 23.10
CA ASP A 8 -8.55 -2.14 24.05
C ASP A 8 -7.33 -1.42 23.45
N GLY A 9 -7.56 -0.21 22.95
CA GLY A 9 -6.54 0.73 22.48
C GLY A 9 -6.02 1.69 23.54
N SER A 10 -6.41 1.56 24.82
CA SER A 10 -6.14 2.57 25.87
C SER A 10 -4.65 2.86 26.10
N LYS A 11 -3.78 1.87 25.87
CA LYS A 11 -2.32 2.03 25.91
C LYS A 11 -1.76 2.55 24.58
N THR A 12 -2.25 1.98 23.48
CA THR A 12 -1.85 2.33 22.11
C THR A 12 -2.77 1.66 21.09
N GLU A 13 -3.09 2.35 20.01
CA GLU A 13 -3.75 1.78 18.82
C GLU A 13 -2.81 0.84 18.01
N ASN A 14 -1.50 0.87 18.27
CA ASN A 14 -0.50 0.08 17.56
C ASN A 14 -0.15 -1.20 18.33
N THR A 15 -1.17 -1.97 18.72
CA THR A 15 -0.99 -3.30 19.30
C THR A 15 -0.32 -4.22 18.28
N ARG A 16 0.56 -5.13 18.75
CA ARG A 16 1.39 -5.98 17.88
C ARG A 16 1.43 -7.42 18.39
N VAL A 17 1.57 -8.35 17.44
CA VAL A 17 1.92 -9.74 17.69
C VAL A 17 3.01 -10.14 16.70
N SER A 18 4.04 -10.85 17.17
CA SER A 18 5.09 -11.43 16.32
C SER A 18 5.04 -12.95 16.40
N TYR A 19 5.26 -13.62 15.27
CA TYR A 19 5.25 -15.07 15.17
C TYR A 19 6.13 -15.54 14.00
N PRO A 20 6.68 -16.76 14.04
CA PRO A 20 7.36 -17.36 12.90
C PRO A 20 6.44 -17.46 11.68
N LEU A 21 6.99 -17.26 10.47
CA LEU A 21 6.21 -17.36 9.23
C LEU A 21 5.47 -18.71 9.09
N SER A 22 6.02 -19.78 9.69
CA SER A 22 5.43 -21.12 9.72
C SER A 22 4.10 -21.24 10.46
N HIS A 23 3.65 -20.20 11.18
CA HIS A 23 2.30 -20.15 11.78
C HIS A 23 1.19 -19.90 10.74
N ILE A 24 1.53 -19.55 9.50
CA ILE A 24 0.60 -19.39 8.40
C ILE A 24 0.73 -20.62 7.47
N ASP A 25 -0.38 -21.29 7.19
CA ASP A 25 -0.38 -22.53 6.38
C ASP A 25 -0.01 -22.28 4.92
N ASN A 26 -0.63 -21.26 4.31
CA ASN A 26 -0.45 -20.92 2.90
C ASN A 26 0.75 -19.98 2.69
N ILE A 27 1.96 -20.55 2.78
CA ILE A 27 3.22 -19.84 2.57
C ILE A 27 4.09 -20.56 1.54
N VAL A 28 4.99 -19.80 0.91
CA VAL A 28 6.03 -20.39 0.06
C VAL A 28 7.05 -21.11 0.92
N LYS A 29 7.34 -22.37 0.57
CA LYS A 29 8.31 -23.26 1.22
C LYS A 29 9.21 -23.91 0.15
N PRO A 30 10.44 -24.34 0.47
CA PRO A 30 11.13 -24.25 1.77
C PRO A 30 11.76 -22.88 2.04
N VAL A 31 11.91 -22.04 1.03
CA VAL A 31 12.54 -20.71 1.12
C VAL A 31 11.52 -19.66 0.67
N SER A 32 11.40 -18.57 1.42
CA SER A 32 10.48 -17.46 1.12
C SER A 32 10.97 -16.60 -0.05
N ARG A 33 10.88 -17.14 -1.27
CA ARG A 33 11.20 -16.45 -2.54
C ARG A 33 10.28 -16.94 -3.66
N ALA A 34 10.03 -16.09 -4.65
CA ALA A 34 9.27 -16.44 -5.85
C ALA A 34 9.95 -15.86 -7.11
N GLY A 35 9.27 -15.96 -8.26
CA GLY A 35 9.72 -15.32 -9.51
C GLY A 35 9.56 -13.80 -9.49
N HIS A 36 9.78 -13.17 -10.64
CA HIS A 36 9.60 -11.73 -10.80
C HIS A 36 8.13 -11.32 -10.62
N PRO A 37 7.84 -10.18 -9.98
CA PRO A 37 6.48 -9.68 -9.86
C PRO A 37 5.95 -9.27 -11.24
N SER A 38 4.70 -9.63 -11.53
CA SER A 38 3.94 -9.15 -12.70
C SER A 38 3.07 -7.94 -12.37
N LYS A 39 2.76 -7.71 -11.07
CA LYS A 39 1.96 -6.59 -10.57
C LYS A 39 2.69 -5.95 -9.39
N VAL A 40 2.79 -4.62 -9.39
CA VAL A 40 3.31 -3.80 -8.30
C VAL A 40 2.16 -2.91 -7.81
N ILE A 41 1.82 -2.99 -6.53
CA ILE A 41 0.68 -2.30 -5.96
C ILE A 41 1.17 -1.34 -4.87
N PHE A 42 0.95 -0.04 -5.07
CA PHE A 42 1.17 0.98 -4.08
C PHE A 42 -0.10 1.19 -3.26
N LEU A 43 0.01 1.07 -1.93
CA LEU A 43 -1.09 1.30 -1.01
C LEU A 43 -0.97 2.71 -0.42
N ALA A 44 -1.98 3.53 -0.65
CA ALA A 44 -2.06 4.88 -0.10
C ALA A 44 -3.28 4.98 0.84
N ALA A 45 -3.04 5.31 2.10
CA ALA A 45 -4.12 5.66 3.02
C ALA A 45 -4.45 7.15 2.85
N ASP A 46 -5.18 7.51 1.79
CA ASP A 46 -5.53 8.91 1.54
C ASP A 46 -6.59 9.40 2.53
N ALA A 47 -6.20 10.31 3.43
CA ALA A 47 -7.11 10.94 4.39
C ALA A 47 -7.89 12.14 3.80
N PHE A 48 -7.50 12.65 2.63
CA PHE A 48 -8.25 13.71 1.94
C PHE A 48 -9.44 13.17 1.14
N GLY A 49 -9.43 11.89 0.79
CA GLY A 49 -10.53 11.26 0.05
C GLY A 49 -10.60 11.66 -1.42
N VAL A 50 -9.44 12.00 -2.01
CA VAL A 50 -9.30 12.50 -3.39
C VAL A 50 -8.90 11.38 -4.34
N LEU A 51 -8.02 10.46 -3.90
CA LEU A 51 -7.57 9.37 -4.74
C LEU A 51 -8.73 8.42 -5.08
N PRO A 52 -8.85 7.98 -6.34
CA PRO A 52 -9.81 6.94 -6.69
C PRO A 52 -9.47 5.63 -5.94
N PRO A 53 -10.44 4.69 -5.83
CA PRO A 53 -10.19 3.41 -5.18
C PRO A 53 -9.02 2.62 -5.81
N VAL A 54 -8.87 2.72 -7.13
CA VAL A 54 -7.79 2.09 -7.88
C VAL A 54 -7.43 2.89 -9.14
N SER A 55 -6.15 2.95 -9.47
CA SER A 55 -5.63 3.46 -10.74
C SER A 55 -4.55 2.53 -11.27
N ARG A 56 -4.58 2.26 -12.58
CA ARG A 56 -3.42 1.69 -13.29
C ARG A 56 -2.50 2.83 -13.67
N LEU A 57 -1.22 2.70 -13.36
CA LEU A 57 -0.23 3.75 -13.55
C LEU A 57 0.55 3.52 -14.84
N THR A 58 0.89 4.60 -15.54
CA THR A 58 1.98 4.58 -16.51
C THR A 58 3.34 4.47 -15.80
N THR A 59 4.41 4.22 -16.55
CA THR A 59 5.77 4.14 -15.98
C THR A 59 6.20 5.46 -15.31
N GLU A 60 5.82 6.60 -15.89
CA GLU A 60 6.12 7.93 -15.35
C GLU A 60 5.33 8.19 -14.07
N GLN A 61 4.02 7.86 -14.08
CA GLN A 61 3.16 7.96 -12.90
C GLN A 61 3.63 7.03 -11.78
N MET A 62 4.07 5.82 -12.12
CA MET A 62 4.64 4.87 -11.17
C MET A 62 5.85 5.49 -10.45
N GLN A 63 6.81 6.04 -11.20
CA GLN A 63 7.98 6.68 -10.61
C GLN A 63 7.60 7.90 -9.76
N TYR A 64 6.67 8.74 -10.25
CA TYR A 64 6.17 9.89 -9.52
C TYR A 64 5.55 9.47 -8.18
N HIS A 65 4.56 8.56 -8.20
CA HIS A 65 3.88 8.11 -6.98
C HIS A 65 4.80 7.35 -6.04
N PHE A 66 5.77 6.58 -6.55
CA PHE A 66 6.76 5.89 -5.73
C PHE A 66 7.69 6.87 -5.01
N LEU A 67 8.16 7.91 -5.71
CA LEU A 67 9.01 8.95 -5.12
C LEU A 67 8.23 9.85 -4.16
N SER A 68 6.99 10.22 -4.49
CA SER A 68 6.11 10.97 -3.59
C SER A 68 5.80 10.17 -2.34
N GLY A 69 5.45 8.89 -2.49
CA GLY A 69 5.06 8.01 -1.40
C GLY A 69 3.94 8.60 -0.55
N PHE A 70 2.95 9.22 -1.22
CA PHE A 70 1.81 9.84 -0.55
C PHE A 70 0.98 8.77 0.17
N THR A 71 0.79 8.96 1.46
CA THR A 71 -0.03 8.11 2.33
C THR A 71 -0.40 8.89 3.60
N SER A 72 -1.01 8.24 4.58
CA SER A 72 -1.19 8.82 5.91
C SER A 72 -0.45 8.01 6.96
N LYS A 73 0.14 8.70 7.94
CA LYS A 73 0.59 8.05 9.17
C LYS A 73 -0.65 7.75 10.01
N LEU A 74 -0.90 6.47 10.29
CA LEU A 74 -2.01 6.04 11.13
C LEU A 74 -1.66 6.24 12.62
N ALA A 75 -2.68 6.32 13.46
CA ALA A 75 -2.51 6.48 14.90
C ALA A 75 -1.57 5.41 15.49
N GLY A 76 -0.64 5.82 16.34
CA GLY A 76 0.25 4.93 17.09
C GLY A 76 1.46 4.35 16.33
N THR A 77 1.61 4.58 15.02
CA THR A 77 2.80 4.07 14.29
C THR A 77 4.07 4.87 14.58
N GLU A 78 3.94 6.13 14.99
CA GLU A 78 5.01 6.98 15.51
C GLU A 78 4.54 7.69 16.79
N ARG A 79 5.45 8.00 17.72
CA ARG A 79 5.11 8.71 18.98
C ARG A 79 4.49 10.06 18.66
N GLY A 80 3.28 10.31 19.17
CA GLY A 80 2.58 11.60 19.06
C GLY A 80 1.50 11.66 17.96
N ILE A 81 1.33 10.61 17.14
CA ILE A 81 0.30 10.57 16.10
C ILE A 81 -0.98 9.94 16.66
N THR A 82 -2.03 10.74 16.81
CA THR A 82 -3.35 10.33 17.34
C THR A 82 -4.46 10.36 16.28
N GLN A 83 -4.25 11.05 15.17
CA GLN A 83 -5.17 11.11 14.03
C GLN A 83 -4.41 10.85 12.71
N PRO A 84 -5.08 10.31 11.66
CA PRO A 84 -4.47 10.13 10.35
C PRO A 84 -3.83 11.44 9.87
N THR A 85 -2.52 11.45 9.74
CA THR A 85 -1.77 12.64 9.31
C THR A 85 -1.23 12.39 7.90
N PRO A 86 -1.70 13.14 6.88
CA PRO A 86 -1.18 13.05 5.52
C PRO A 86 0.33 13.25 5.50
N THR A 87 1.04 12.43 4.73
CA THR A 87 2.50 12.50 4.63
C THR A 87 2.99 12.08 3.25
N PHE A 88 4.15 12.60 2.88
CA PHE A 88 4.92 12.15 1.73
C PHE A 88 6.13 11.37 2.26
N SER A 89 6.04 10.05 2.21
CA SER A 89 7.08 9.14 2.68
C SER A 89 7.71 8.47 1.47
N ALA A 90 8.75 9.09 0.90
CA ALA A 90 9.43 8.60 -0.30
C ALA A 90 9.66 7.08 -0.27
N CYS A 91 9.40 6.43 -1.40
CA CYS A 91 9.44 4.96 -1.55
C CYS A 91 8.50 4.20 -0.59
N TYR A 92 7.47 4.85 -0.06
CA TYR A 92 6.56 4.36 0.99
C TYR A 92 7.29 3.96 2.29
N GLY A 93 8.51 4.47 2.51
CA GLY A 93 9.40 3.99 3.57
C GLY A 93 10.55 4.93 3.90
N ALA A 94 10.33 6.25 3.80
CA ALA A 94 11.38 7.26 3.97
C ALA A 94 12.19 7.09 5.27
N ALA A 95 11.55 6.65 6.35
CA ALA A 95 12.18 6.41 7.66
C ALA A 95 13.28 5.31 7.64
N PHE A 96 13.34 4.49 6.59
CA PHE A 96 14.27 3.37 6.47
C PHE A 96 15.28 3.54 5.32
N LEU A 97 15.20 4.63 4.56
CA LEU A 97 16.08 4.85 3.41
C LEU A 97 17.47 5.31 3.88
N LEU A 98 18.49 4.65 3.36
CA LEU A 98 19.91 4.99 3.60
C LEU A 98 20.54 5.68 2.38
N LEU A 99 19.88 5.60 1.23
CA LEU A 99 20.30 6.23 -0.03
C LEU A 99 19.28 7.26 -0.48
N HIS A 100 19.62 8.03 -1.50
CA HIS A 100 18.68 8.97 -2.10
C HIS A 100 17.49 8.22 -2.75
N PRO A 101 16.22 8.65 -2.57
CA PRO A 101 15.03 7.97 -3.09
C PRO A 101 15.08 7.63 -4.59
N THR A 102 15.73 8.47 -5.40
CA THR A 102 15.87 8.24 -6.85
C THR A 102 16.64 6.98 -7.19
N GLN A 103 17.55 6.52 -6.33
CA GLN A 103 18.26 5.26 -6.54
C GLN A 103 17.31 4.07 -6.42
N TYR A 104 16.43 4.08 -5.42
CA TYR A 104 15.40 3.05 -5.26
C TYR A 104 14.40 3.06 -6.42
N ALA A 105 13.95 4.26 -6.84
CA ALA A 105 13.02 4.40 -7.96
C ALA A 105 13.62 3.90 -9.28
N SER A 106 14.89 4.21 -9.55
CA SER A 106 15.60 3.75 -10.75
C SER A 106 15.71 2.22 -10.79
N VAL A 107 16.07 1.57 -9.68
CA VAL A 107 16.17 0.11 -9.59
C VAL A 107 14.80 -0.55 -9.76
N LEU A 108 13.75 -0.01 -9.13
CA LEU A 108 12.39 -0.51 -9.30
C LEU A 108 11.93 -0.40 -10.76
N ALA A 109 12.13 0.76 -11.39
CA ALA A 109 11.76 0.99 -12.79
C ALA A 109 12.47 0.02 -13.73
N ALA A 110 13.78 -0.20 -13.54
CA ALA A 110 14.54 -1.16 -14.33
C ALA A 110 14.00 -2.59 -14.16
N LYS A 111 13.74 -3.03 -12.92
CA LYS A 111 13.21 -4.37 -12.64
C LYS A 111 11.80 -4.59 -13.20
N MET A 112 10.95 -3.57 -13.16
CA MET A 112 9.62 -3.63 -13.75
C MET A 112 9.67 -3.68 -15.28
N ALA A 113 10.58 -2.92 -15.90
CA ALA A 113 10.78 -2.97 -17.34
C ALA A 113 11.30 -4.33 -17.82
N GLU A 114 12.22 -4.95 -17.07
CA GLU A 114 12.73 -6.30 -17.34
C GLU A 114 11.63 -7.38 -17.26
N SER A 115 10.70 -7.28 -16.30
CA SER A 115 9.65 -8.29 -16.09
C SER A 115 8.33 -8.00 -16.81
N GLY A 116 8.16 -6.81 -17.39
CA GLY A 116 6.88 -6.35 -17.93
C GLY A 116 5.81 -6.14 -16.85
N ALA A 117 6.22 -5.80 -15.63
CA ALA A 117 5.29 -5.62 -14.53
C ALA A 117 4.42 -4.36 -14.69
N GLU A 118 3.16 -4.46 -14.27
CA GLU A 118 2.25 -3.33 -14.22
C GLU A 118 2.23 -2.68 -12.83
N ALA A 119 2.13 -1.35 -12.77
CA ALA A 119 1.97 -0.60 -11.53
C ALA A 119 0.51 -0.18 -11.29
N TRP A 120 0.10 -0.25 -10.04
CA TRP A 120 -1.23 0.09 -9.57
C TRP A 120 -1.15 0.94 -8.31
N LEU A 121 -2.01 1.97 -8.22
CA LEU A 121 -2.24 2.73 -6.99
C LEU A 121 -3.59 2.34 -6.43
N VAL A 122 -3.64 1.92 -5.16
CA VAL A 122 -4.87 1.53 -4.48
C VAL A 122 -5.05 2.41 -3.25
N ASN A 123 -6.17 3.12 -3.19
CA ASN A 123 -6.56 3.86 -2.00
C ASN A 123 -7.10 2.87 -0.96
N THR A 124 -6.48 2.85 0.22
CA THR A 124 -6.89 2.06 1.41
C THR A 124 -7.34 2.97 2.57
N GLY A 125 -7.42 4.26 2.29
CA GLY A 125 -7.86 5.32 3.19
C GLY A 125 -9.34 5.62 3.01
N TRP A 126 -9.65 6.90 2.84
CA TRP A 126 -11.00 7.44 2.84
C TRP A 126 -11.47 7.81 1.43
N ASN A 127 -12.78 7.93 1.26
CA ASN A 127 -13.43 8.44 0.05
C ASN A 127 -13.89 9.90 0.25
N GLY A 128 -14.46 10.52 -0.80
CA GLY A 128 -14.99 11.89 -0.74
C GLY A 128 -16.17 12.10 0.22
N GLU A 129 -16.73 11.04 0.81
CA GLU A 129 -17.73 11.12 1.89
C GLU A 129 -17.10 11.09 3.29
N GLY A 130 -15.77 11.03 3.40
CA GLY A 130 -15.07 10.90 4.68
C GLY A 130 -15.22 9.51 5.31
N LYS A 131 -15.62 8.49 4.55
CA LYS A 131 -15.70 7.09 5.01
C LYS A 131 -14.47 6.32 4.54
N ARG A 132 -13.91 5.50 5.43
CA ARG A 132 -12.83 4.58 5.06
C ARG A 132 -13.36 3.53 4.07
N LEU A 133 -12.61 3.28 3.00
CA LEU A 133 -12.93 2.23 2.04
C LEU A 133 -13.03 0.88 2.76
N SER A 134 -14.07 0.11 2.44
CA SER A 134 -14.31 -1.15 3.14
C SER A 134 -13.23 -2.18 2.79
N LEU A 135 -12.81 -2.98 3.78
CA LEU A 135 -11.83 -4.04 3.54
C LEU A 135 -12.33 -5.06 2.50
N ARG A 136 -13.65 -5.25 2.40
CA ARG A 136 -14.27 -6.11 1.38
C ARG A 136 -14.05 -5.57 -0.02
N ASP A 137 -14.21 -4.26 -0.22
CA ASP A 137 -14.01 -3.62 -1.52
C ASP A 137 -12.53 -3.62 -1.89
N THR A 138 -11.64 -3.28 -0.95
CA THR A 138 -10.19 -3.36 -1.17
C THR A 138 -9.76 -4.78 -1.56
N ARG A 139 -10.25 -5.82 -0.87
CA ARG A 139 -9.95 -7.22 -1.24
C ARG A 139 -10.47 -7.59 -2.62
N SER A 140 -11.64 -7.09 -2.99
CA SER A 140 -12.21 -7.30 -4.33
C SER A 140 -11.36 -6.63 -5.41
N ILE A 141 -10.88 -5.40 -5.16
CA ILE A 141 -9.95 -4.68 -6.03
C ILE A 141 -8.64 -5.45 -6.20
N ILE A 142 -8.01 -5.86 -5.10
CA ILE A 142 -6.75 -6.63 -5.15
C ILE A 142 -6.95 -7.93 -5.94
N SER A 143 -8.05 -8.64 -5.70
CA SER A 143 -8.36 -9.88 -6.42
C SER A 143 -8.53 -9.62 -7.92
N ALA A 144 -9.19 -8.52 -8.30
CA ALA A 144 -9.35 -8.15 -9.69
C ALA A 144 -8.01 -7.79 -10.38
N ILE A 145 -7.12 -7.06 -9.68
CA ILE A 145 -5.78 -6.75 -10.18
C ILE A 145 -4.96 -8.03 -10.42
N LEU A 146 -4.95 -8.92 -9.43
CA LEU A 146 -4.16 -10.16 -9.49
C LEU A 146 -4.68 -11.14 -10.55
N ASN A 147 -6.00 -11.19 -10.75
CA ASN A 147 -6.63 -12.06 -11.74
C ASN A 147 -6.73 -11.44 -13.14
N GLY A 148 -6.37 -10.17 -13.30
CA GLY A 148 -6.54 -9.44 -14.57
C GLY A 148 -8.00 -9.19 -14.96
N THR A 149 -8.93 -9.21 -13.98
CA THR A 149 -10.38 -9.07 -14.19
C THR A 149 -10.90 -7.68 -13.81
N THR A 150 -10.06 -6.64 -13.86
CA THR A 150 -10.46 -5.26 -13.53
C THR A 150 -11.51 -4.69 -14.49
N GLY A 151 -11.76 -5.38 -15.62
CA GLY A 151 -12.58 -4.84 -16.69
C GLY A 151 -11.89 -3.69 -17.42
N PRO A 152 -12.61 -3.00 -18.33
CA PRO A 152 -12.11 -1.78 -18.94
C PRO A 152 -11.96 -0.71 -17.87
N LEU A 153 -10.72 -0.26 -17.64
CA LEU A 153 -10.48 0.94 -16.85
C LEU A 153 -10.92 2.14 -17.67
N ARG A 154 -11.54 3.12 -17.02
CA ARG A 154 -11.83 4.39 -17.67
C ARG A 154 -10.50 5.12 -17.88
N ASP A 155 -10.19 5.45 -19.13
CA ASP A 155 -9.16 6.42 -19.47
C ASP A 155 -9.69 7.83 -19.18
N GLU A 156 -10.03 8.09 -17.91
CA GLU A 156 -10.37 9.42 -17.42
C GLU A 156 -9.12 10.00 -16.77
N ALA A 157 -8.60 11.08 -17.34
CA ALA A 157 -7.68 11.94 -16.62
C ALA A 157 -8.47 12.56 -15.47
N ILE A 158 -8.30 12.03 -14.26
CA ILE A 158 -8.92 12.60 -13.06
C ILE A 158 -8.36 14.02 -12.93
N PRO A 159 -9.21 15.07 -12.99
CA PRO A 159 -8.76 16.44 -12.83
C PRO A 159 -8.13 16.62 -11.44
N VAL A 160 -7.02 17.36 -11.39
CA VAL A 160 -6.39 17.82 -10.14
C VAL A 160 -7.17 18.98 -9.57
#